data_AF-A0A354ID71-F1
#
_entry.id   AF-A0A354ID71-F1
#
_cell.length_a   1.000
_cell.length_b   1.000
_cell.length_c   1.000
_cell.angle_alpha   90.00
_cell.angle_beta   90.00
_cell.angle_gamma   90.00
#
_symmetry.space_group_name_H-M   'P 1'
#
loop_
_entity.id
_entity.type
_entity.pdbx_description
1 polymer ?
#
loop_
_entity_poly.entity_id
_entity_poly.type
_entity_poly.pdbx_seq_one_letter_code
_entity_poly.pdbx_strand_id
1 'polypeptide(L)'
;MKAIVIYDDTGSKSEVIADIIGDKGFADVVVNKRRLEDYYHDEIKKIFSDFVWKKVRSVFEYADIIKEMELYNEKDIRVLHCFSNYLISDSGKAALSFRKLPYIDTVFGVLDGRRAAAAMFPDLQGYVSFCKSIISGQHAWDLAKDFNECFEIEGLVDIGVIENFIQCITGNFDSRYFNCLKGSEYTLVKSSSNKKKIKAEYNFYHLLPEDMKFWFVMPFNYKEEENFASYMMERFHMTDLAVKWVHGSMDETEFEDLMDKYFFFFKSRHARECSENDYQSKSKSLYVDKVKDRIAALKALPEYKRIEALLSVSGECNADIDSLAAKYFSLKGKIEGRNEYPRQLVIGHGDPCFANALYNKSTKTLKFIDPKGAVMEDELWTNAYYDVAKLSHSVCGRYDFFNNALYNIEIDNDFSYHLEIPFDNTGYIKIFREKAAENGFDYMTVRIYEASLFLSMLPLHIDNPHKVLGFILNVKNILEEIEKDV
;
A
#
# COMPACT_ATOMS: atom_id res chain seq x y z
N MET A 1 22.33 -19.36 -30.88
CA MET A 1 21.10 -18.57 -30.90
C MET A 1 21.11 -17.57 -29.77
N LYS A 2 21.08 -16.29 -30.13
CA LYS A 2 20.92 -15.16 -29.21
C LYS A 2 19.45 -14.77 -29.17
N ALA A 3 18.88 -14.64 -27.97
CA ALA A 3 17.50 -14.15 -27.83
C ALA A 3 17.50 -12.64 -27.59
N ILE A 4 16.60 -11.91 -28.23
CA ILE A 4 16.27 -10.54 -27.83
C ILE A 4 14.88 -10.57 -27.21
N VAL A 5 14.78 -10.13 -25.97
CA VAL A 5 13.52 -10.07 -25.23
C VAL A 5 13.10 -8.61 -25.14
N ILE A 6 11.94 -8.33 -25.73
CA ILE A 6 11.30 -7.03 -25.70
C ILE A 6 10.21 -7.06 -24.65
N TYR A 7 10.31 -6.21 -23.64
CA TYR A 7 9.31 -6.04 -22.60
C TYR A 7 8.49 -4.78 -22.90
N ASP A 8 7.27 -5.00 -23.39
CA ASP A 8 6.38 -3.95 -23.87
C ASP A 8 5.48 -3.41 -22.73
N ASP A 9 5.81 -2.20 -22.29
CA ASP A 9 5.11 -1.41 -21.28
C ASP A 9 4.26 -0.29 -21.89
N THR A 10 3.87 -0.43 -23.17
CA THR A 10 2.97 0.51 -23.88
C THR A 10 1.48 0.21 -23.69
N GLY A 11 1.14 -0.90 -23.02
CA GLY A 11 -0.24 -1.36 -22.83
C GLY A 11 -1.13 -0.33 -22.13
N SER A 12 -2.36 -0.16 -22.63
CA SER A 12 -3.34 0.71 -22.00
C SER A 12 -3.82 0.13 -20.67
N LYS A 13 -3.86 0.97 -19.63
CA LYS A 13 -4.38 0.63 -18.30
C LYS A 13 -5.86 0.98 -18.23
N SER A 14 -6.63 0.23 -17.43
CA SER A 14 -7.98 0.66 -17.06
C SER A 14 -7.93 1.93 -16.20
N GLU A 15 -9.01 2.70 -16.17
CA GLU A 15 -9.10 3.91 -15.32
C GLU A 15 -8.81 3.60 -13.84
N VAL A 16 -9.26 2.43 -13.35
CA VAL A 16 -9.02 2.00 -11.97
C VAL A 16 -7.54 1.74 -11.71
N ILE A 17 -6.84 1.07 -12.63
CA ILE A 17 -5.39 0.82 -12.49
C ILE A 17 -4.63 2.14 -12.61
N ALA A 18 -5.02 3.01 -13.55
CA ALA A 18 -4.42 4.33 -13.71
C ALA A 18 -4.60 5.20 -12.46
N ASP A 19 -5.72 5.11 -11.75
CA ASP A 19 -5.91 5.80 -10.46
C ASP A 19 -4.91 5.32 -9.39
N ILE A 20 -4.51 4.04 -9.43
CA ILE A 20 -3.62 3.44 -8.44
C ILE A 20 -2.14 3.76 -8.69
N ILE A 21 -1.68 3.74 -9.94
CA ILE A 21 -0.25 3.90 -10.29
C ILE A 21 0.07 5.18 -11.07
N GLY A 22 -0.96 5.97 -11.40
CA GLY A 22 -0.83 7.18 -12.20
C GLY A 22 -0.31 6.89 -13.61
N ASP A 23 0.62 7.73 -14.05
CA ASP A 23 1.22 7.64 -15.38
C ASP A 23 2.19 6.48 -15.55
N LYS A 24 2.64 5.84 -14.45
CA LYS A 24 3.60 4.72 -14.47
C LYS A 24 3.04 3.51 -15.23
N GLY A 25 3.85 2.86 -16.06
CA GLY A 25 3.49 1.57 -16.66
C GLY A 25 3.55 0.42 -15.65
N PHE A 26 3.11 -0.78 -16.06
CA PHE A 26 3.15 -1.96 -15.21
C PHE A 26 4.58 -2.32 -14.81
N ALA A 27 5.56 -2.07 -15.68
CA ALA A 27 6.97 -2.33 -15.42
C ALA A 27 7.48 -1.61 -14.16
N ASP A 28 6.99 -0.39 -13.91
CA ASP A 28 7.49 0.49 -12.86
C ASP A 28 6.77 0.31 -11.51
N VAL A 29 5.77 -0.57 -11.45
CA VAL A 29 5.06 -0.91 -10.21
C VAL A 29 6.02 -1.64 -9.26
N VAL A 30 6.11 -1.15 -8.02
CA VAL A 30 7.01 -1.69 -7.00
C VAL A 30 6.24 -2.61 -6.06
N VAL A 31 6.66 -3.86 -5.96
CA VAL A 31 6.12 -4.87 -5.04
C VAL A 31 7.26 -5.53 -4.28
N ASN A 32 7.18 -5.54 -2.94
CA ASN A 32 8.24 -6.03 -2.05
C ASN A 32 9.62 -5.42 -2.39
N LYS A 33 9.68 -4.08 -2.51
CA LYS A 33 10.88 -3.28 -2.85
C LYS A 33 11.50 -3.51 -4.24
N ARG A 34 10.86 -4.29 -5.12
CA ARG A 34 11.35 -4.58 -6.47
C ARG A 34 10.33 -4.19 -7.53
N ARG A 35 10.78 -3.81 -8.72
CA ARG A 35 9.87 -3.52 -9.83
C ARG A 35 9.34 -4.81 -10.44
N LEU A 36 8.11 -4.77 -10.98
CA LEU A 36 7.54 -5.92 -11.69
C LEU A 36 8.41 -6.37 -12.87
N GLU A 37 9.08 -5.42 -13.54
CA GLU A 37 10.09 -5.71 -14.56
C GLU A 37 11.20 -6.64 -14.02
N ASP A 38 11.69 -6.40 -12.80
CA ASP A 38 12.80 -7.16 -12.22
C ASP A 38 12.41 -8.63 -12.00
N TYR A 39 11.16 -8.87 -11.56
CA TYR A 39 10.63 -10.22 -11.39
C TYR A 39 10.54 -10.94 -12.74
N TYR A 40 9.98 -10.30 -13.75
CA TYR A 40 9.83 -10.89 -15.08
C TYR A 40 11.20 -11.19 -15.71
N HIS A 41 12.13 -10.23 -15.62
CA HIS A 41 13.50 -10.37 -16.11
C HIS A 41 14.22 -11.57 -15.46
N ASP A 42 14.11 -11.74 -14.15
CA ASP A 42 14.71 -12.87 -13.43
C ASP A 42 14.15 -14.22 -13.87
N GLU A 43 12.85 -14.32 -14.14
CA GLU A 43 12.24 -15.55 -14.66
C GLU A 43 12.72 -15.86 -16.08
N ILE A 44 12.81 -14.85 -16.95
CA ILE A 44 13.35 -14.99 -18.31
C ILE A 44 14.81 -15.42 -18.29
N LYS A 45 15.62 -14.92 -17.35
CA LYS A 45 17.01 -15.31 -17.15
C LYS A 45 17.19 -16.79 -16.75
N LYS A 46 16.19 -17.42 -16.14
CA LYS A 46 16.18 -18.87 -15.88
C LYS A 46 15.92 -19.70 -17.14
N ILE A 47 15.36 -19.09 -18.18
CA ILE A 47 14.95 -19.75 -19.42
C ILE A 47 16.03 -19.60 -20.49
N PHE A 48 16.55 -18.38 -20.67
CA PHE A 48 17.59 -18.06 -21.65
C PHE A 48 18.88 -17.64 -20.93
N SER A 49 19.99 -18.34 -21.20
CA SER A 49 21.29 -18.03 -20.61
C SER A 49 22.01 -16.86 -21.30
N ASP A 50 21.68 -16.59 -22.56
CA ASP A 50 22.25 -15.50 -23.38
C ASP A 50 21.12 -14.76 -24.10
N PHE A 51 20.72 -13.63 -23.53
CA PHE A 51 19.68 -12.77 -24.10
C PHE A 51 19.97 -11.28 -23.87
N VAL A 52 19.39 -10.45 -24.73
CA VAL A 52 19.37 -8.99 -24.59
C VAL A 52 17.99 -8.56 -24.13
N TRP A 53 17.90 -7.83 -23.03
CA TRP A 53 16.65 -7.24 -22.55
C TRP A 53 16.47 -5.82 -23.08
N LYS A 54 15.28 -5.50 -23.59
CA LYS A 54 14.90 -4.16 -24.02
C LYS A 54 13.49 -3.86 -23.53
N LYS A 55 13.31 -2.75 -22.83
CA LYS A 55 12.00 -2.27 -22.42
C LYS A 55 11.50 -1.21 -23.40
N VAL A 56 10.19 -1.21 -23.67
CA VAL A 56 9.49 -0.20 -24.47
C VAL A 56 8.43 0.45 -23.60
N ARG A 57 8.48 1.77 -23.41
CA ARG A 57 7.48 2.51 -22.61
C ARG A 57 6.53 3.35 -23.46
N SER A 58 6.87 3.54 -24.72
CA SER A 58 6.18 4.44 -25.62
C SER A 58 6.20 3.87 -27.04
N VAL A 59 5.11 4.10 -27.78
CA VAL A 59 5.02 3.71 -29.20
C VAL A 59 6.15 4.35 -30.03
N PHE A 60 6.66 5.51 -29.62
CA PHE A 60 7.76 6.19 -30.31
C PHE A 60 9.11 5.46 -30.17
N GLU A 61 9.31 4.68 -29.10
CA GLU A 61 10.56 3.95 -28.86
C GLU A 61 10.74 2.75 -29.81
N TYR A 62 9.67 2.27 -30.46
CA TYR A 62 9.76 1.25 -31.51
C TYR A 62 10.62 1.69 -32.69
N ALA A 63 10.68 2.99 -33.00
CA ALA A 63 11.51 3.51 -34.08
C ALA A 63 13.01 3.36 -33.77
N ASP A 64 13.39 3.53 -32.50
CA ASP A 64 14.78 3.34 -32.07
C ASP A 64 15.13 1.86 -31.99
N ILE A 65 14.18 1.01 -31.56
CA ILE A 65 14.34 -0.45 -31.66
C ILE A 65 14.61 -0.89 -33.09
N ILE A 66 13.86 -0.41 -34.08
CA ILE A 66 14.09 -0.79 -35.48
C ILE A 66 15.53 -0.46 -35.90
N LYS A 67 16.00 0.76 -35.61
CA LYS A 67 17.38 1.17 -35.95
C LYS A 67 18.40 0.26 -35.29
N GLU A 68 18.19 -0.11 -34.02
CA GLU A 68 19.08 -1.05 -33.33
C GLU A 68 19.04 -2.45 -33.94
N MET A 69 17.86 -2.96 -34.27
CA MET A 69 17.70 -4.30 -34.89
C MET A 69 18.38 -4.38 -36.25
N GLU A 70 18.35 -3.31 -37.04
CA GLU A 70 19.02 -3.22 -38.35
C GLU A 70 20.56 -3.23 -38.25
N LEU A 71 21.13 -2.92 -37.07
CA LEU A 71 22.59 -2.97 -36.84
C LEU A 71 23.10 -4.38 -36.50
N TYR A 72 22.22 -5.32 -36.17
CA TYR A 72 22.63 -6.70 -35.89
C TYR A 72 22.95 -7.45 -37.18
N ASN A 73 24.20 -7.94 -37.28
CA ASN A 73 24.67 -8.72 -38.43
C ASN A 73 24.62 -10.26 -38.21
N GLU A 74 24.13 -10.71 -37.04
CA GLU A 74 24.04 -12.14 -36.71
C GLU A 74 22.79 -12.77 -37.33
N LYS A 75 22.95 -13.94 -37.95
CA LYS A 75 21.84 -14.67 -38.62
C LYS A 75 21.00 -15.54 -37.70
N ASP A 76 21.41 -15.71 -36.44
CA ASP A 76 20.79 -16.66 -35.47
C ASP A 76 20.24 -15.91 -34.25
N ILE A 77 19.46 -14.86 -34.52
CA ILE A 77 18.75 -14.06 -33.52
C ILE A 77 17.26 -14.40 -33.56
N ARG A 78 16.68 -14.67 -32.38
CA ARG A 78 15.24 -14.85 -32.19
C ARG A 78 14.70 -13.74 -31.30
N VAL A 79 13.46 -13.29 -31.54
CA VAL A 79 12.84 -12.23 -30.72
C VAL A 79 11.66 -12.78 -29.95
N LEU A 80 11.64 -12.55 -28.64
CA LEU A 80 10.49 -12.74 -27.78
C LEU A 80 9.95 -11.37 -27.39
N HIS A 81 8.69 -11.11 -27.71
CA HIS A 81 8.00 -9.89 -27.36
C HIS A 81 6.98 -10.19 -26.27
N CYS A 82 7.18 -9.67 -25.06
CA CYS A 82 6.36 -9.91 -23.88
C CYS A 82 5.60 -8.65 -23.50
N PHE A 83 4.31 -8.77 -23.17
CA PHE A 83 3.52 -7.64 -22.67
C PHE A 83 3.62 -7.51 -21.15
N SER A 84 3.86 -6.29 -20.67
CA SER A 84 4.08 -5.96 -19.25
C SER A 84 2.87 -6.21 -18.35
N ASN A 85 1.65 -6.23 -18.91
CA ASN A 85 0.44 -6.56 -18.18
C ASN A 85 0.32 -8.06 -17.84
N TYR A 86 1.31 -8.88 -18.20
CA TYR A 86 1.41 -10.26 -17.73
C TYR A 86 2.57 -10.45 -16.77
N LEU A 87 2.31 -11.20 -15.70
CA LEU A 87 3.34 -11.69 -14.78
C LEU A 87 3.48 -13.19 -14.88
N ILE A 88 4.70 -13.70 -14.67
CA ILE A 88 4.95 -15.14 -14.59
C ILE A 88 4.61 -15.60 -13.18
N SER A 89 3.51 -16.36 -13.05
CA SER A 89 3.03 -16.93 -11.79
C SER A 89 3.55 -18.34 -11.54
N ASP A 90 3.82 -19.10 -12.61
CA ASP A 90 4.43 -20.43 -12.55
C ASP A 90 5.57 -20.51 -13.58
N SER A 91 6.79 -20.38 -13.08
CA SER A 91 8.01 -20.41 -13.88
C SER A 91 8.17 -21.71 -14.68
N GLY A 92 7.79 -22.85 -14.10
CA GLY A 92 7.93 -24.15 -14.73
C GLY A 92 7.02 -24.29 -15.94
N LYS A 93 5.76 -23.87 -15.79
CA LYS A 93 4.76 -23.89 -16.88
C LYS A 93 5.08 -22.86 -17.97
N ALA A 94 5.36 -21.61 -17.59
CA ALA A 94 5.68 -20.56 -18.55
C ALA A 94 6.94 -20.90 -19.38
N ALA A 95 7.94 -21.52 -18.74
CA ALA A 95 9.17 -21.94 -19.41
C ALA A 95 8.92 -22.96 -20.53
N LEU A 96 7.92 -23.84 -20.43
CA LEU A 96 7.61 -24.81 -21.49
C LEU A 96 7.23 -24.12 -22.80
N SER A 97 6.52 -22.99 -22.70
CA SER A 97 6.15 -22.17 -23.84
C SER A 97 7.33 -21.35 -24.35
N PHE A 98 8.02 -20.61 -23.48
CA PHE A 98 9.13 -19.74 -23.90
C PHE A 98 10.32 -20.53 -24.48
N ARG A 99 10.58 -21.77 -24.03
CA ARG A 99 11.60 -22.65 -24.60
C ARG A 99 11.33 -23.11 -26.03
N LYS A 100 10.15 -22.83 -26.60
CA LYS A 100 9.84 -23.08 -28.02
C LYS A 100 10.55 -22.09 -28.95
N LEU A 101 10.93 -20.91 -28.47
CA LEU A 101 11.52 -19.82 -29.27
C LEU A 101 12.70 -20.25 -30.19
N PRO A 102 13.64 -21.12 -29.77
CA PRO A 102 14.71 -21.57 -30.66
C PRO A 102 14.24 -22.46 -31.82
N TYR A 103 13.08 -23.09 -31.67
CA TYR A 103 12.59 -24.15 -32.55
C TYR A 103 11.52 -23.68 -33.54
N ILE A 104 11.08 -22.43 -33.46
CA ILE A 104 10.11 -21.87 -34.41
C ILE A 104 10.78 -21.49 -35.73
N ASP A 105 10.03 -21.63 -36.82
CA ASP A 105 10.38 -21.25 -38.19
C ASP A 105 9.43 -20.19 -38.77
N THR A 106 8.31 -19.92 -38.10
CA THR A 106 7.33 -18.87 -38.41
C THR A 106 7.06 -17.99 -37.19
N VAL A 107 6.33 -16.89 -37.39
CA VAL A 107 5.88 -16.02 -36.28
C VAL A 107 4.75 -16.71 -35.51
N PHE A 108 4.80 -16.65 -34.17
CA PHE A 108 3.79 -17.24 -33.31
C PHE A 108 3.20 -16.22 -32.36
N GLY A 109 1.86 -16.22 -32.24
CA GLY A 109 1.14 -15.57 -31.16
C GLY A 109 1.10 -16.48 -29.94
N VAL A 110 1.38 -15.94 -28.75
CA VAL A 110 1.32 -16.66 -27.48
C VAL A 110 0.14 -16.11 -26.69
N LEU A 111 -0.88 -16.94 -26.46
CA LEU A 111 -2.19 -16.49 -25.97
C LEU A 111 -2.49 -16.99 -24.56
N ASP A 112 -3.09 -16.13 -23.72
CA ASP A 112 -3.81 -16.52 -22.51
C ASP A 112 -5.32 -16.37 -22.77
N GLY A 113 -5.99 -17.48 -23.02
CA GLY A 113 -7.36 -17.51 -23.55
C GLY A 113 -7.48 -16.74 -24.87
N ARG A 114 -8.12 -15.56 -24.83
CA ARG A 114 -8.37 -14.72 -26.03
C ARG A 114 -7.45 -13.50 -26.14
N ARG A 115 -6.50 -13.33 -25.21
CA ARG A 115 -5.61 -12.18 -25.13
C ARG A 115 -4.19 -12.60 -25.49
N ALA A 116 -3.47 -11.75 -26.19
CA ALA A 116 -2.05 -11.99 -26.46
C ALA A 116 -1.24 -11.72 -25.18
N ALA A 117 -0.44 -12.69 -24.77
CA ALA A 117 0.48 -12.60 -23.64
C ALA A 117 1.93 -12.35 -24.11
N ALA A 118 2.28 -12.86 -25.30
CA ALA A 118 3.55 -12.62 -25.96
C ALA A 118 3.44 -12.88 -27.48
N ALA A 119 4.50 -12.55 -28.20
CA ALA A 119 4.73 -12.94 -29.58
C ALA A 119 6.17 -13.44 -29.75
N MET A 120 6.35 -14.43 -30.62
CA MET A 120 7.66 -15.00 -30.92
C MET A 120 7.99 -14.86 -32.40
N PHE A 121 9.23 -14.45 -32.69
CA PHE A 121 9.69 -14.18 -34.04
C PHE A 121 10.92 -15.03 -34.35
N PRO A 122 10.93 -15.73 -35.51
CA PRO A 122 12.06 -16.54 -35.94
C PRO A 122 13.23 -15.67 -36.40
N ASP A 123 13.02 -14.39 -36.71
CA ASP A 123 14.07 -13.50 -37.19
C ASP A 123 13.76 -12.03 -36.93
N LEU A 124 14.78 -11.19 -37.14
CA LEU A 124 14.69 -9.74 -36.98
C LEU A 124 13.84 -9.07 -38.06
N GLN A 125 13.75 -9.65 -39.26
CA GLN A 125 13.01 -9.05 -40.38
C GLN A 125 11.50 -9.06 -40.11
N GLY A 126 10.99 -10.19 -39.60
CA GLY A 126 9.62 -10.33 -39.13
C GLY A 126 9.32 -9.38 -37.98
N TYR A 127 10.25 -9.27 -37.01
CA TYR A 127 10.08 -8.35 -35.89
C TYR A 127 10.07 -6.87 -36.31
N VAL A 128 10.99 -6.45 -37.19
CA VAL A 128 11.00 -5.08 -37.75
C VAL A 128 9.70 -4.78 -38.51
N SER A 129 9.15 -5.75 -39.24
CA SER A 129 7.87 -5.58 -39.93
C SER A 129 6.71 -5.38 -38.94
N PHE A 130 6.71 -6.14 -37.83
CA PHE A 130 5.77 -5.97 -36.73
C PHE A 130 5.87 -4.57 -36.10
N CYS A 131 7.08 -4.09 -35.81
CA CYS A 131 7.29 -2.74 -35.28
C CYS A 131 6.80 -1.64 -36.25
N LYS A 132 7.00 -1.80 -37.56
CA LYS A 132 6.51 -0.85 -38.57
C LYS A 132 4.97 -0.77 -38.57
N SER A 133 4.28 -1.89 -38.40
CA SER A 133 2.83 -1.91 -38.26
C SER A 133 2.37 -1.16 -37.00
N ILE A 134 3.09 -1.29 -35.88
CA ILE A 134 2.78 -0.57 -34.65
C ILE A 134 2.94 0.95 -34.84
N ILE A 135 4.05 1.37 -35.44
CA ILE A 135 4.30 2.80 -35.76
C ILE A 135 3.23 3.35 -36.72
N SER A 136 2.64 2.51 -37.57
CA SER A 136 1.54 2.89 -38.46
C SER A 136 0.17 3.04 -37.77
N GLY A 137 0.10 2.79 -36.46
CA GLY A 137 -1.10 3.00 -35.64
C GLY A 137 -1.82 1.72 -35.21
N GLN A 138 -1.26 0.54 -35.46
CA GLN A 138 -1.84 -0.73 -34.98
C GLN A 138 -1.34 -1.04 -33.56
N HIS A 139 -2.16 -1.74 -32.77
CA HIS A 139 -1.74 -2.17 -31.44
C HIS A 139 -0.97 -3.49 -31.50
N ALA A 140 0.11 -3.58 -30.71
CA ALA A 140 1.00 -4.73 -30.67
C ALA A 140 0.27 -6.04 -30.28
N TRP A 141 -0.66 -5.97 -29.32
CA TRP A 141 -1.44 -7.13 -28.88
C TRP A 141 -2.46 -7.62 -29.92
N ASP A 142 -3.05 -6.72 -30.70
CA ASP A 142 -3.98 -7.08 -31.78
C ASP A 142 -3.23 -7.80 -32.90
N LEU A 143 -2.07 -7.24 -33.30
CA LEU A 143 -1.17 -7.88 -34.25
C LEU A 143 -0.74 -9.29 -33.80
N ALA A 144 -0.31 -9.43 -32.54
CA ALA A 144 0.16 -10.71 -32.00
C ALA A 144 -0.96 -11.77 -31.91
N LYS A 145 -2.21 -11.32 -31.67
CA LYS A 145 -3.39 -12.18 -31.59
C LYS A 145 -3.84 -12.68 -32.96
N ASP A 146 -3.65 -11.88 -34.00
CA ASP A 146 -4.12 -12.16 -35.37
C ASP A 146 -3.07 -12.90 -36.23
N PHE A 147 -1.98 -13.39 -35.63
CA PHE A 147 -1.04 -14.25 -36.33
C PHE A 147 -1.66 -15.59 -36.72
N ASN A 148 -1.28 -16.09 -37.90
CA ASN A 148 -1.79 -17.36 -38.43
C ASN A 148 -1.52 -18.55 -37.50
N GLU A 149 -0.35 -18.55 -36.86
CA GLU A 149 0.07 -19.60 -35.94
C GLU A 149 0.02 -19.05 -34.50
N CYS A 150 -0.73 -19.73 -33.62
CA CYS A 150 -0.89 -19.35 -32.23
C CYS A 150 -0.90 -20.58 -31.32
N PHE A 151 -0.48 -20.42 -30.06
CA PHE A 151 -0.67 -21.45 -29.04
C PHE A 151 -0.95 -20.83 -27.66
N GLU A 152 -1.61 -21.60 -26.79
CA GLU A 152 -1.92 -21.18 -25.42
C GLU A 152 -0.71 -21.32 -24.49
N ILE A 153 -0.56 -20.37 -23.57
CA ILE A 153 0.44 -20.40 -22.51
C ILE A 153 -0.22 -20.57 -21.14
N GLU A 154 0.43 -21.37 -20.29
CA GLU A 154 0.10 -21.49 -18.88
C GLU A 154 1.19 -20.84 -18.01
N GLY A 155 0.83 -20.50 -16.77
CA GLY A 155 1.78 -19.97 -15.79
C GLY A 155 2.01 -18.46 -15.89
N LEU A 156 1.12 -17.74 -16.57
CA LEU A 156 1.04 -16.29 -16.54
C LEU A 156 -0.27 -15.82 -15.91
N VAL A 157 -0.27 -14.59 -15.42
CA VAL A 157 -1.45 -13.90 -14.88
C VAL A 157 -1.53 -12.51 -15.51
N ASP A 158 -2.68 -12.20 -16.10
CA ASP A 158 -2.99 -10.87 -16.66
C ASP A 158 -3.32 -9.88 -15.54
N ILE A 159 -2.36 -9.04 -15.18
CA ILE A 159 -2.53 -7.91 -14.25
C ILE A 159 -3.12 -6.66 -14.91
N GLY A 160 -3.49 -6.71 -16.19
CA GLY A 160 -4.43 -5.76 -16.78
C GLY A 160 -5.86 -5.94 -16.25
N VAL A 161 -6.17 -7.10 -15.65
CA VAL A 161 -7.39 -7.32 -14.89
C VAL A 161 -7.24 -6.71 -13.50
N ILE A 162 -8.18 -5.83 -13.12
CA ILE A 162 -8.15 -5.06 -11.86
C ILE A 162 -7.95 -5.96 -10.63
N GLU A 163 -8.64 -7.10 -10.57
CA GLU A 163 -8.54 -8.02 -9.44
C GLU A 163 -7.14 -8.62 -9.30
N ASN A 164 -6.57 -9.11 -10.40
CA ASN A 164 -5.21 -9.65 -10.44
C ASN A 164 -4.18 -8.57 -10.11
N PHE A 165 -4.41 -7.34 -10.58
CA PHE A 165 -3.55 -6.19 -10.28
C PHE A 165 -3.52 -5.87 -8.78
N ILE A 166 -4.69 -5.72 -8.15
CA ILE A 166 -4.82 -5.45 -6.71
C ILE A 166 -4.18 -6.59 -5.90
N GLN A 167 -4.39 -7.85 -6.32
CA GLN A 167 -3.77 -8.99 -5.68
C GLN A 167 -2.24 -8.95 -5.76
N CYS A 168 -1.70 -8.55 -6.91
CA CYS A 168 -0.27 -8.42 -7.13
C CYS A 168 0.35 -7.35 -6.23
N ILE A 169 -0.20 -6.13 -6.23
CA ILE A 169 0.40 -4.99 -5.50
C ILE A 169 0.25 -5.09 -3.98
N THR A 170 -0.80 -5.77 -3.50
CA THR A 170 -0.97 -6.00 -2.05
C THR A 170 -0.06 -7.11 -1.50
N GLY A 171 0.83 -7.67 -2.33
CA GLY A 171 1.80 -8.70 -1.93
C GLY A 171 1.15 -10.03 -1.52
N ASN A 172 -0.13 -10.22 -1.82
CA ASN A 172 -0.94 -11.38 -1.44
C ASN A 172 -1.24 -12.29 -2.63
N PHE A 173 -0.18 -12.85 -3.26
CA PHE A 173 -0.36 -14.16 -3.90
C PHE A 173 -0.62 -15.27 -2.86
N ASP A 174 -0.56 -14.95 -1.56
CA ASP A 174 -0.88 -15.83 -0.47
C ASP A 174 -2.09 -15.37 0.37
N SER A 175 -3.08 -16.27 0.45
CA SER A 175 -4.25 -16.47 1.33
C SER A 175 -4.98 -15.32 2.06
N ARG A 176 -4.39 -14.16 2.38
CA ARG A 176 -5.04 -13.13 3.22
C ARG A 176 -6.13 -12.35 2.49
N TYR A 177 -5.98 -12.12 1.18
CA TYR A 177 -7.08 -11.61 0.34
C TYR A 177 -8.04 -12.73 -0.09
N PHE A 178 -7.58 -13.99 -0.19
CA PHE A 178 -8.45 -15.15 -0.48
C PHE A 178 -9.46 -15.43 0.64
N ASN A 179 -9.13 -15.15 1.91
CA ASN A 179 -10.12 -15.18 2.99
C ASN A 179 -11.16 -14.06 2.89
N CYS A 180 -10.90 -13.01 2.09
CA CYS A 180 -11.85 -11.96 1.69
C CYS A 180 -12.60 -12.27 0.37
N LEU A 181 -12.26 -13.35 -0.33
CA LEU A 181 -12.92 -13.78 -1.59
C LEU A 181 -14.05 -14.78 -1.38
N LYS A 182 -14.63 -14.86 -0.17
CA LYS A 182 -16.01 -15.35 -0.05
C LYS A 182 -16.92 -14.18 -0.38
N GLY A 183 -17.22 -13.99 -1.66
CA GLY A 183 -18.00 -12.87 -2.14
C GLY A 183 -18.45 -13.07 -3.58
N SER A 184 -19.07 -12.05 -4.15
CA SER A 184 -19.42 -11.97 -5.57
C SER A 184 -18.80 -10.71 -6.19
N GLU A 185 -19.10 -10.46 -7.46
CA GLU A 185 -18.80 -9.18 -8.11
C GLU A 185 -19.35 -7.98 -7.31
N TYR A 186 -20.45 -8.16 -6.58
CA TYR A 186 -21.17 -7.08 -5.89
C TYR A 186 -21.00 -7.06 -4.37
N THR A 187 -20.53 -8.15 -3.76
CA THR A 187 -20.51 -8.29 -2.29
C THR A 187 -19.22 -8.94 -1.78
N LEU A 188 -18.79 -8.54 -0.57
CA LEU A 188 -17.67 -9.13 0.16
C LEU A 188 -18.15 -9.68 1.51
N VAL A 189 -17.60 -10.80 1.96
CA VAL A 189 -17.82 -11.33 3.32
C VAL A 189 -16.54 -11.13 4.14
N LYS A 190 -16.65 -10.39 5.24
CA LYS A 190 -15.61 -10.35 6.26
C LYS A 190 -15.91 -11.40 7.32
N SER A 191 -14.93 -12.25 7.66
CA SER A 191 -15.09 -13.29 8.67
C SER A 191 -13.86 -13.42 9.58
N SER A 192 -14.07 -13.85 10.83
CA SER A 192 -12.98 -14.12 11.77
C SER A 192 -13.43 -15.06 12.88
N SER A 193 -12.47 -15.82 13.44
CA SER A 193 -12.66 -16.58 14.68
C SER A 193 -12.83 -15.66 15.90
N ASN A 194 -12.37 -14.40 15.83
CA ASN A 194 -12.65 -13.40 16.86
C ASN A 194 -14.07 -12.84 16.70
N LYS A 195 -15.05 -13.61 17.17
CA LYS A 195 -16.48 -13.29 17.04
C LYS A 195 -16.84 -11.95 17.66
N LYS A 196 -16.26 -11.62 18.82
CA LYS A 196 -16.51 -10.35 19.52
C LYS A 196 -16.09 -9.15 18.66
N LYS A 197 -14.95 -9.22 17.99
CA LYS A 197 -14.47 -8.16 17.09
C LYS A 197 -15.43 -7.94 15.92
N ILE A 198 -15.79 -9.01 15.20
CA ILE A 198 -16.69 -8.92 14.03
C ILE A 198 -18.07 -8.37 14.44
N LYS A 199 -18.60 -8.81 15.58
CA LYS A 199 -19.85 -8.28 16.13
C LYS A 199 -19.76 -6.80 16.48
N ALA A 200 -18.67 -6.38 17.12
CA ALA A 200 -18.45 -4.98 17.49
C ALA A 200 -18.31 -4.08 16.25
N GLU A 201 -17.62 -4.53 15.20
CA GLU A 201 -17.53 -3.80 13.92
C GLU A 201 -18.90 -3.67 13.25
N TYR A 202 -19.67 -4.77 13.21
CA TYR A 202 -21.05 -4.76 12.67
C TYR A 202 -21.96 -3.80 13.45
N ASN A 203 -21.97 -3.90 14.78
CA ASN A 203 -22.78 -3.07 15.64
C ASN A 203 -22.39 -1.59 15.60
N PHE A 204 -21.08 -1.28 15.43
CA PHE A 204 -20.60 0.09 15.33
C PHE A 204 -21.40 0.89 14.30
N TYR A 205 -21.55 0.37 13.08
CA TYR A 205 -22.31 1.05 12.02
C TYR A 205 -23.78 1.28 12.40
N HIS A 206 -24.41 0.28 13.04
CA HIS A 206 -25.81 0.37 13.42
C HIS A 206 -26.07 1.28 14.61
N LEU A 207 -25.05 1.57 15.42
CA LEU A 207 -25.10 2.54 16.51
C LEU A 207 -24.79 3.98 16.04
N LEU A 208 -24.25 4.17 14.82
CA LEU A 208 -23.95 5.51 14.31
C LEU A 208 -25.23 6.33 14.08
N PRO A 209 -25.18 7.65 14.32
CA PRO A 209 -26.17 8.60 13.81
C PRO A 209 -26.30 8.52 12.27
N GLU A 210 -27.51 8.80 11.75
CA GLU A 210 -27.83 8.65 10.31
C GLU A 210 -26.92 9.49 9.39
N ASP A 211 -26.62 10.72 9.79
CA ASP A 211 -25.73 11.62 9.06
C ASP A 211 -24.27 11.12 9.03
N MET A 212 -23.85 10.33 10.02
CA MET A 212 -22.52 9.74 10.05
C MET A 212 -22.41 8.48 9.19
N LYS A 213 -23.49 7.71 9.01
CA LYS A 213 -23.48 6.48 8.19
C LYS A 213 -23.01 6.71 6.76
N PHE A 214 -23.21 7.93 6.23
CA PHE A 214 -22.70 8.34 4.92
C PHE A 214 -21.19 8.11 4.75
N TRP A 215 -20.40 8.18 5.83
CA TRP A 215 -18.95 8.04 5.75
C TRP A 215 -18.46 6.60 5.74
N PHE A 216 -19.30 5.63 6.04
CA PHE A 216 -18.89 4.25 6.27
C PHE A 216 -19.48 3.33 5.20
N VAL A 217 -18.80 2.20 4.97
CA VAL A 217 -19.38 1.09 4.20
C VAL A 217 -20.40 0.37 5.08
N MET A 218 -21.63 0.20 4.58
CA MET A 218 -22.70 -0.46 5.31
C MET A 218 -22.44 -1.97 5.42
N PRO A 219 -22.31 -2.53 6.63
CA PRO A 219 -22.34 -3.96 6.83
C PRO A 219 -23.79 -4.47 6.91
N PHE A 220 -24.04 -5.67 6.41
CA PHE A 220 -25.35 -6.33 6.45
C PHE A 220 -25.18 -7.86 6.56
N ASN A 221 -26.27 -8.59 6.81
CA ASN A 221 -26.29 -10.06 6.90
C ASN A 221 -25.24 -10.65 7.87
N TYR A 222 -25.23 -10.16 9.12
CA TYR A 222 -24.39 -10.73 10.18
C TYR A 222 -24.79 -12.18 10.49
N LYS A 223 -23.78 -13.04 10.63
CA LYS A 223 -23.92 -14.45 11.01
C LYS A 223 -22.89 -14.78 12.08
N GLU A 224 -23.34 -15.53 13.09
CA GLU A 224 -22.47 -16.04 14.15
C GLU A 224 -22.64 -17.55 14.23
N GLU A 225 -21.54 -18.26 13.98
CA GLU A 225 -21.46 -19.72 14.06
C GLU A 225 -20.62 -20.15 15.27
N GLU A 226 -20.43 -21.46 15.45
CA GLU A 226 -19.71 -22.01 16.60
C GLU A 226 -18.28 -21.45 16.69
N ASN A 227 -17.54 -21.47 15.57
CA ASN A 227 -16.10 -21.16 15.55
C ASN A 227 -15.76 -19.78 14.96
N PHE A 228 -16.70 -19.09 14.31
CA PHE A 228 -16.45 -17.80 13.68
C PHE A 228 -17.70 -16.94 13.60
N ALA A 229 -17.50 -15.65 13.30
CA ALA A 229 -18.58 -14.74 12.93
C ALA A 229 -18.23 -14.04 11.60
N SER A 230 -19.25 -13.57 10.90
CA SER A 230 -19.09 -12.88 9.62
C SER A 230 -20.18 -11.85 9.37
N TYR A 231 -19.90 -10.85 8.55
CA TYR A 231 -20.90 -9.97 7.94
C TYR A 231 -20.56 -9.72 6.46
N MET A 232 -21.55 -9.29 5.70
CA MET A 232 -21.42 -8.91 4.30
C MET A 232 -21.33 -7.38 4.15
N MET A 233 -20.70 -6.93 3.07
CA MET A 233 -20.71 -5.53 2.66
C MET A 233 -20.71 -5.41 1.13
N GLU A 234 -21.07 -4.22 0.64
CA GLU A 234 -20.95 -3.89 -0.78
C GLU A 234 -19.48 -3.93 -1.22
N ARG A 235 -19.22 -4.49 -2.41
CA ARG A 235 -17.89 -4.47 -3.01
C ARG A 235 -17.68 -3.14 -3.73
N PHE A 236 -16.77 -2.32 -3.22
CA PHE A 236 -16.30 -1.14 -3.94
C PHE A 236 -15.12 -1.53 -4.84
N HIS A 237 -15.20 -1.21 -6.13
CA HIS A 237 -14.12 -1.43 -7.10
C HIS A 237 -13.08 -0.30 -7.07
N MET A 238 -12.58 0.00 -5.87
CA MET A 238 -11.52 0.98 -5.63
C MET A 238 -10.59 0.43 -4.54
N THR A 239 -9.35 0.90 -4.51
CA THR A 239 -8.39 0.52 -3.45
C THR A 239 -8.55 1.41 -2.23
N ASP A 240 -7.98 0.96 -1.11
CA ASP A 240 -7.68 1.87 -0.02
C ASP A 240 -6.62 2.90 -0.44
N LEU A 241 -6.56 3.98 0.32
CA LEU A 241 -5.66 5.09 0.11
C LEU A 241 -4.20 4.72 0.33
N ALA A 242 -3.90 3.70 1.16
CA ALA A 242 -2.51 3.35 1.46
C ALA A 242 -1.82 2.83 0.20
N VAL A 243 -2.53 2.06 -0.62
CA VAL A 243 -2.03 1.60 -1.92
C VAL A 243 -1.70 2.79 -2.84
N LYS A 244 -2.62 3.74 -3.03
CA LYS A 244 -2.36 4.95 -3.84
C LYS A 244 -1.18 5.76 -3.31
N TRP A 245 -1.11 5.89 -1.98
CA TRP A 245 -0.10 6.65 -1.27
C TRP A 245 1.31 6.07 -1.48
N VAL A 246 1.49 4.76 -1.27
CA VAL A 246 2.81 4.13 -1.42
C VAL A 246 3.30 4.06 -2.87
N HIS A 247 2.37 4.04 -3.83
CA HIS A 247 2.71 4.11 -5.25
C HIS A 247 2.93 5.54 -5.75
N GLY A 248 2.63 6.57 -4.93
CA GLY A 248 2.82 7.97 -5.27
C GLY A 248 1.97 8.42 -6.46
N SER A 249 0.76 7.89 -6.59
CA SER A 249 -0.17 8.29 -7.68
C SER A 249 -0.98 9.54 -7.37
N MET A 250 -0.92 10.02 -6.12
CA MET A 250 -1.66 11.19 -5.65
C MET A 250 -0.80 12.43 -5.69
N ASP A 251 -1.18 13.39 -6.52
CA ASP A 251 -0.56 14.72 -6.55
C ASP A 251 -1.01 15.61 -5.36
N GLU A 252 -0.34 16.73 -5.13
CA GLU A 252 -0.66 17.66 -4.03
C GLU A 252 -2.08 18.26 -4.13
N THR A 253 -2.63 18.44 -5.34
CA THR A 253 -3.96 19.02 -5.53
C THR A 253 -5.04 18.01 -5.17
N GLU A 254 -4.89 16.76 -5.61
CA GLU A 254 -5.75 15.65 -5.21
C GLU A 254 -5.67 15.40 -3.69
N PHE A 255 -4.46 15.52 -3.12
CA PHE A 255 -4.28 15.37 -1.69
C PHE A 255 -4.97 16.49 -0.91
N GLU A 256 -4.92 17.74 -1.37
CA GLU A 256 -5.64 18.84 -0.74
C GLU A 256 -7.15 18.60 -0.73
N ASP A 257 -7.72 18.21 -1.88
CA ASP A 257 -9.13 17.80 -2.03
C ASP A 257 -9.51 16.64 -1.08
N LEU A 258 -8.59 15.70 -0.86
CA LEU A 258 -8.77 14.60 0.07
C LEU A 258 -8.74 15.08 1.53
N MET A 259 -7.79 15.95 1.89
CA MET A 259 -7.71 16.51 3.23
C MET A 259 -8.96 17.32 3.58
N ASP A 260 -9.51 18.09 2.64
CA ASP A 260 -10.78 18.79 2.83
C ASP A 260 -11.91 17.83 3.23
N LYS A 261 -11.98 16.63 2.63
CA LYS A 261 -12.97 15.61 3.02
C LYS A 261 -12.71 15.00 4.38
N TYR A 262 -11.46 14.68 4.69
CA TYR A 262 -11.10 14.16 6.02
C TYR A 262 -11.46 15.14 7.13
N PHE A 263 -11.12 16.42 6.95
CA PHE A 263 -11.44 17.44 7.94
C PHE A 263 -12.92 17.81 7.97
N PHE A 264 -13.62 17.75 6.83
CA PHE A 264 -15.08 17.84 6.82
C PHE A 264 -15.73 16.67 7.59
N PHE A 265 -15.24 15.43 7.40
CA PHE A 265 -15.66 14.30 8.22
C PHE A 265 -15.41 14.60 9.70
N PHE A 266 -14.20 15.00 10.10
CA PHE A 266 -13.87 15.26 11.50
C PHE A 266 -14.75 16.32 12.14
N LYS A 267 -15.12 17.35 11.37
CA LYS A 267 -16.03 18.43 11.78
C LYS A 267 -17.49 17.98 11.86
N SER A 268 -17.92 17.05 11.01
CA SER A 268 -19.28 16.48 11.01
C SER A 268 -19.54 15.46 12.11
N ARG A 269 -18.50 15.01 12.83
CA ARG A 269 -18.65 14.05 13.93
C ARG A 269 -19.50 14.66 15.04
N HIS A 270 -20.40 13.85 15.59
CA HIS A 270 -21.16 14.24 16.77
C HIS A 270 -20.22 14.43 17.95
N ALA A 271 -20.42 15.53 18.68
CA ALA A 271 -19.64 15.88 19.85
C ALA A 271 -20.54 15.89 21.10
N ARG A 272 -19.98 15.47 22.24
CA ARG A 272 -20.63 15.48 23.54
C ARG A 272 -19.70 16.13 24.55
N GLU A 273 -20.19 17.18 25.22
CA GLU A 273 -19.50 17.76 26.36
C GLU A 273 -19.29 16.73 27.47
N CYS A 274 -18.16 16.82 28.16
CA CYS A 274 -17.81 15.91 29.24
C CYS A 274 -17.13 16.67 30.38
N SER A 275 -17.06 16.05 31.54
CA SER A 275 -16.31 16.62 32.66
C SER A 275 -14.81 16.60 32.34
N GLU A 276 -14.04 17.48 32.99
CA GLU A 276 -12.58 17.47 32.91
C GLU A 276 -12.02 16.08 33.28
N ASN A 277 -12.57 15.45 34.32
CA ASN A 277 -12.14 14.12 34.76
C ASN A 277 -12.38 13.05 33.68
N ASP A 278 -13.53 13.09 32.99
CA ASP A 278 -13.83 12.13 31.92
C ASP A 278 -12.91 12.34 30.71
N TYR A 279 -12.68 13.60 30.32
CA TYR A 279 -11.75 13.95 29.24
C TYR A 279 -10.34 13.45 29.54
N GLN A 280 -9.81 13.78 30.73
CA GLN A 280 -8.47 13.39 31.16
C GLN A 280 -8.34 11.88 31.31
N SER A 281 -9.36 11.21 31.84
CA SER A 281 -9.39 9.74 31.92
C SER A 281 -9.31 9.10 30.54
N LYS A 282 -10.10 9.58 29.57
CA LYS A 282 -10.07 9.07 28.19
C LYS A 282 -8.74 9.37 27.49
N SER A 283 -8.22 10.59 27.63
CA SER A 283 -6.92 11.00 27.08
C SER A 283 -5.78 10.15 27.65
N LYS A 284 -5.72 10.00 28.98
CA LYS A 284 -4.73 9.19 29.67
C LYS A 284 -4.79 7.72 29.24
N SER A 285 -5.99 7.15 29.14
CA SER A 285 -6.17 5.79 28.67
C SER A 285 -5.58 5.57 27.26
N LEU A 286 -5.81 6.51 26.34
CA LEU A 286 -5.36 6.41 24.94
C LEU A 286 -3.86 6.66 24.77
N TYR A 287 -3.32 7.68 25.43
CA TYR A 287 -1.98 8.21 25.14
C TYR A 287 -0.95 7.89 26.24
N VAL A 288 -1.36 7.40 27.41
CA VAL A 288 -0.44 7.10 28.51
C VAL A 288 -0.50 5.64 28.90
N ASP A 289 -1.66 5.18 29.39
CA ASP A 289 -1.79 3.84 29.94
C ASP A 289 -1.56 2.78 28.86
N LYS A 290 -2.18 2.97 27.69
CA LYS A 290 -1.96 2.12 26.52
C LYS A 290 -0.50 2.05 26.09
N VAL A 291 0.25 3.16 26.12
CA VAL A 291 1.68 3.17 25.76
C VAL A 291 2.49 2.36 26.78
N LYS A 292 2.27 2.59 28.08
CA LYS A 292 2.95 1.86 29.16
C LYS A 292 2.69 0.36 29.08
N ASP A 293 1.42 -0.03 28.95
CA ASP A 293 1.01 -1.43 28.88
C ASP A 293 1.63 -2.13 27.67
N ARG A 294 1.72 -1.44 26.52
CA ARG A 294 2.26 -2.00 25.27
C ARG A 294 3.77 -2.12 25.29
N ILE A 295 4.48 -1.17 25.89
CA ILE A 295 5.93 -1.28 26.09
C ILE A 295 6.24 -2.43 27.05
N ALA A 296 5.49 -2.56 28.15
CA ALA A 296 5.65 -3.68 29.08
C ALA A 296 5.37 -5.02 28.39
N ALA A 297 4.32 -5.11 27.59
CA ALA A 297 4.02 -6.30 26.79
C ALA A 297 5.12 -6.63 25.79
N LEU A 298 5.68 -5.62 25.08
CA LEU A 298 6.79 -5.82 24.15
C LEU A 298 8.01 -6.42 24.86
N LYS A 299 8.39 -5.85 26.00
CA LYS A 299 9.54 -6.30 26.79
C LYS A 299 9.41 -7.73 27.31
N ALA A 300 8.19 -8.21 27.53
CA ALA A 300 7.93 -9.57 27.95
C ALA A 300 8.13 -10.61 26.81
N LEU A 301 8.19 -10.16 25.54
CA LEU A 301 8.33 -11.05 24.40
C LEU A 301 9.79 -11.43 24.16
N PRO A 302 10.11 -12.72 23.93
CA PRO A 302 11.47 -13.19 23.69
C PRO A 302 12.17 -12.49 22.52
N GLU A 303 11.43 -12.17 21.46
CA GLU A 303 11.90 -11.54 20.23
C GLU A 303 12.46 -10.14 20.48
N TYR A 304 11.93 -9.43 21.49
CA TYR A 304 12.38 -8.08 21.84
C TYR A 304 13.86 -8.04 22.25
N LYS A 305 14.40 -9.12 22.82
CA LYS A 305 15.82 -9.17 23.24
C LYS A 305 16.79 -8.87 22.09
N ARG A 306 16.43 -9.26 20.87
CA ARG A 306 17.25 -8.95 19.68
C ARG A 306 17.23 -7.46 19.35
N ILE A 307 16.06 -6.84 19.48
CA ILE A 307 15.87 -5.40 19.25
C ILE A 307 16.61 -4.62 20.34
N GLU A 308 16.46 -5.01 21.60
CA GLU A 308 17.16 -4.42 22.75
C GLU A 308 18.69 -4.47 22.57
N ALA A 309 19.23 -5.60 22.11
CA ALA A 309 20.65 -5.73 21.82
C ALA A 309 21.12 -4.82 20.67
N LEU A 310 20.30 -4.61 19.63
CA LEU A 310 20.63 -3.68 18.55
C LEU A 310 20.64 -2.24 19.06
N LEU A 311 19.60 -1.84 19.81
CA LEU A 311 19.51 -0.50 20.38
C LEU A 311 20.66 -0.18 21.34
N SER A 312 21.13 -1.18 22.11
CA SER A 312 22.24 -0.98 23.07
C SER A 312 23.62 -0.84 22.41
N VAL A 313 23.78 -1.33 21.18
CA VAL A 313 25.03 -1.22 20.40
C VAL A 313 25.09 0.10 19.62
N SER A 314 23.95 0.71 19.32
CA SER A 314 23.93 2.01 18.65
C SER A 314 24.75 3.04 19.44
N GLY A 315 25.63 3.78 18.75
CA GLY A 315 26.50 4.78 19.37
C GLY A 315 25.76 5.99 19.98
N GLU A 316 24.44 6.01 19.89
CA GLU A 316 23.58 7.11 20.31
C GLU A 316 23.10 6.92 21.74
N CYS A 317 23.45 7.86 22.63
CA CYS A 317 22.83 7.94 23.94
C CYS A 317 21.30 8.15 23.78
N ASN A 318 20.49 7.33 24.46
CA ASN A 318 19.02 7.39 24.53
C ASN A 318 18.22 6.71 23.39
N ALA A 319 18.82 5.78 22.65
CA ALA A 319 18.08 4.98 21.65
C ALA A 319 17.22 3.85 22.26
N ASP A 320 17.36 3.56 23.56
CA ASP A 320 16.56 2.53 24.22
C ASP A 320 15.08 2.96 24.40
N ILE A 321 14.20 1.97 24.54
CA ILE A 321 12.76 2.21 24.55
C ILE A 321 12.29 2.97 25.79
N ASP A 322 12.96 2.85 26.94
CA ASP A 322 12.58 3.55 28.16
C ASP A 322 12.94 5.02 28.06
N SER A 323 14.12 5.32 27.52
CA SER A 323 14.55 6.70 27.25
C SER A 323 13.62 7.38 26.25
N LEU A 324 13.23 6.69 25.16
CA LEU A 324 12.25 7.20 24.19
C LEU A 324 10.88 7.42 24.83
N ALA A 325 10.40 6.50 25.67
CA ALA A 325 9.14 6.65 26.38
C ALA A 325 9.17 7.82 27.37
N ALA A 326 10.29 8.01 28.09
CA ALA A 326 10.48 9.14 29.00
C ALA A 326 10.48 10.48 28.24
N LYS A 327 11.18 10.54 27.09
CA LYS A 327 11.17 11.70 26.20
C LYS A 327 9.75 12.00 25.68
N TYR A 328 9.04 10.97 25.23
CA TYR A 328 7.64 11.06 24.82
C TYR A 328 6.75 11.68 25.92
N PHE A 329 6.79 11.14 27.14
CA PHE A 329 5.97 11.65 28.25
C PHE A 329 6.35 13.09 28.65
N SER A 330 7.64 13.44 28.59
CA SER A 330 8.11 14.80 28.87
C SER A 330 7.58 15.81 27.84
N LEU A 331 7.76 15.52 26.54
CA LEU A 331 7.29 16.38 25.45
C LEU A 331 5.76 16.48 25.44
N LYS A 332 5.05 15.38 25.66
CA LYS A 332 3.59 15.36 25.81
C LYS A 332 3.13 16.34 26.90
N GLY A 333 3.73 16.29 28.09
CA GLY A 333 3.39 17.19 29.18
C GLY A 333 3.64 18.68 28.85
N LYS A 334 4.74 18.98 28.15
CA LYS A 334 5.04 20.35 27.69
C LYS A 334 4.03 20.87 26.67
N ILE A 335 3.67 20.04 25.68
CA ILE A 335 2.74 20.40 24.61
C ILE A 335 1.32 20.57 25.15
N GLU A 336 0.85 19.62 25.95
CA GLU A 336 -0.49 19.69 26.56
C GLU A 336 -0.61 20.88 27.52
N GLY A 337 0.47 21.22 28.25
CA GLY A 337 0.48 22.37 29.15
C GLY A 337 0.43 23.74 28.47
N ARG A 338 0.65 23.81 27.14
CA ARG A 338 0.59 25.05 26.34
C ARG A 338 -0.72 25.24 25.60
N ASN A 339 -1.56 24.21 25.56
CA ASN A 339 -2.77 24.17 24.76
C ASN A 339 -4.01 24.13 25.64
N GLU A 340 -5.10 24.72 25.15
CA GLU A 340 -6.43 24.56 25.73
C GLU A 340 -7.25 23.61 24.86
N TYR A 341 -7.69 22.51 25.46
CA TYR A 341 -8.48 21.50 24.75
C TYR A 341 -9.96 21.64 25.09
N PRO A 342 -10.86 21.62 24.08
CA PRO A 342 -12.30 21.52 24.34
C PRO A 342 -12.60 20.24 25.12
N ARG A 343 -13.36 20.36 26.21
CA ARG A 343 -13.79 19.25 27.09
C ARG A 343 -14.91 18.45 26.44
N GLN A 344 -14.62 17.89 25.28
CA GLN A 344 -15.59 17.21 24.43
C GLN A 344 -15.02 15.87 23.96
N LEU A 345 -15.90 14.88 23.90
CA LEU A 345 -15.65 13.62 23.21
C LEU A 345 -16.43 13.63 21.90
N VAL A 346 -15.95 12.87 20.93
CA VAL A 346 -16.58 12.76 19.61
C VAL A 346 -16.79 11.30 19.23
N ILE A 347 -17.78 11.01 18.41
CA ILE A 347 -17.90 9.70 17.76
C ILE A 347 -16.73 9.55 16.79
N GLY A 348 -15.83 8.60 17.05
CA GLY A 348 -14.62 8.43 16.25
C GLY A 348 -14.55 7.08 15.54
N HIS A 349 -13.94 7.06 14.35
CA HIS A 349 -13.63 5.84 13.62
C HIS A 349 -12.66 4.97 14.42
N GLY A 350 -11.68 5.60 15.09
CA GLY A 350 -10.64 4.96 15.89
C GLY A 350 -9.42 4.53 15.10
N ASP A 351 -9.53 4.39 13.79
CA ASP A 351 -8.40 4.09 12.90
C ASP A 351 -8.56 4.62 11.45
N PRO A 352 -8.92 5.90 11.22
CA PRO A 352 -9.11 6.44 9.86
C PRO A 352 -7.77 6.74 9.19
N CYS A 353 -6.86 5.77 9.22
CA CYS A 353 -5.62 5.78 8.46
C CYS A 353 -5.89 5.42 6.99
N PHE A 354 -4.91 5.62 6.11
CA PHE A 354 -5.10 5.39 4.68
C PHE A 354 -5.47 3.94 4.32
N ALA A 355 -4.98 2.95 5.07
CA ALA A 355 -5.33 1.55 4.86
C ALA A 355 -6.82 1.24 5.13
N ASN A 356 -7.52 2.09 5.88
CA ASN A 356 -8.92 1.92 6.26
C ASN A 356 -9.85 2.93 5.56
N ALA A 357 -9.37 3.57 4.49
CA ALA A 357 -10.10 4.59 3.78
C ALA A 357 -10.08 4.33 2.28
N LEU A 358 -11.24 4.02 1.72
CA LEU A 358 -11.46 3.85 0.29
C LEU A 358 -11.70 5.23 -0.35
N TYR A 359 -10.98 5.52 -1.42
CA TYR A 359 -11.05 6.81 -2.09
C TYR A 359 -11.11 6.65 -3.61
N ASN A 360 -11.96 7.45 -4.25
CA ASN A 360 -12.00 7.57 -5.70
C ASN A 360 -11.95 9.06 -6.09
N LYS A 361 -10.96 9.43 -6.90
CA LYS A 361 -10.74 10.80 -7.38
C LYS A 361 -11.91 11.30 -8.23
N SER A 362 -12.32 10.52 -9.22
CA SER A 362 -13.33 10.88 -10.22
C SER A 362 -14.70 11.16 -9.61
N THR A 363 -15.15 10.33 -8.68
CA THR A 363 -16.44 10.51 -7.99
C THR A 363 -16.33 11.33 -6.72
N LYS A 364 -15.11 11.73 -6.33
CA LYS A 364 -14.82 12.37 -5.05
C LYS A 364 -15.37 11.57 -3.86
N THR A 365 -15.48 10.24 -3.96
CA THR A 365 -15.99 9.39 -2.87
C THR A 365 -14.90 9.10 -1.84
N LEU A 366 -15.23 9.25 -0.55
CA LEU A 366 -14.43 8.78 0.58
C LEU A 366 -15.31 7.90 1.46
N LYS A 367 -14.89 6.65 1.71
CA LYS A 367 -15.61 5.70 2.57
C LYS A 367 -14.63 5.02 3.52
N PHE A 368 -14.99 4.96 4.79
CA PHE A 368 -14.22 4.25 5.81
C PHE A 368 -14.69 2.81 5.97
N ILE A 369 -13.72 1.95 6.23
CA ILE A 369 -13.88 0.53 6.55
C ILE A 369 -13.15 0.22 7.86
N ASP A 370 -13.47 -0.90 8.48
CA ASP A 370 -12.76 -1.41 9.66
C ASP A 370 -12.68 -0.41 10.83
N PRO A 371 -13.83 0.07 11.35
CA PRO A 371 -13.83 0.92 12.54
C PRO A 371 -13.34 0.15 13.77
N LYS A 372 -13.02 0.87 14.85
CA LYS A 372 -12.60 0.27 16.14
C LYS A 372 -13.59 -0.75 16.74
N GLY A 373 -14.84 -0.76 16.26
CA GLY A 373 -15.94 -1.54 16.79
C GLY A 373 -16.59 -0.88 18.02
N ALA A 374 -17.88 -1.16 18.21
CA ALA A 374 -18.64 -0.77 19.40
C ALA A 374 -19.80 -1.74 19.60
N VAL A 375 -20.01 -2.23 20.81
CA VAL A 375 -21.17 -3.03 21.21
C VAL A 375 -22.25 -2.15 21.83
N MET A 376 -21.84 -1.07 22.48
CA MET A 376 -22.70 -0.10 23.16
C MET A 376 -22.37 1.33 22.69
N GLU A 377 -23.34 2.25 22.79
CA GLU A 377 -23.20 3.62 22.29
C GLU A 377 -22.06 4.40 22.99
N ASP A 378 -21.81 4.12 24.28
CA ASP A 378 -20.72 4.75 25.04
C ASP A 378 -19.33 4.41 24.48
N GLU A 379 -19.19 3.26 23.82
CA GLU A 379 -17.94 2.83 23.16
C GLU A 379 -17.66 3.61 21.87
N LEU A 380 -18.61 4.34 21.29
CA LEU A 380 -18.40 5.18 20.11
C LEU A 380 -17.49 6.38 20.41
N TRP A 381 -17.61 6.93 21.61
CA TRP A 381 -17.00 8.20 22.00
C TRP A 381 -15.49 8.09 22.28
N THR A 382 -14.71 9.01 21.72
CA THR A 382 -13.25 9.08 21.86
C THR A 382 -12.75 10.53 21.96
N ASN A 383 -11.46 10.69 22.23
CA ASN A 383 -10.79 11.99 22.20
C ASN A 383 -10.73 12.54 20.75
N ALA A 384 -11.06 13.82 20.58
CA ALA A 384 -11.19 14.43 19.24
C ALA A 384 -9.92 14.37 18.38
N TYR A 385 -8.74 14.43 19.01
CA TYR A 385 -7.45 14.36 18.32
C TYR A 385 -7.07 12.94 17.89
N TYR A 386 -7.69 11.89 18.45
CA TYR A 386 -7.23 10.51 18.24
C TYR A 386 -7.31 10.10 16.76
N ASP A 387 -8.42 10.38 16.10
CA ASP A 387 -8.60 10.12 14.67
C ASP A 387 -7.71 11.01 13.78
N VAL A 388 -7.44 12.25 14.20
CA VAL A 388 -6.53 13.16 13.47
C VAL A 388 -5.09 12.67 13.57
N ALA A 389 -4.68 12.19 14.74
CA ALA A 389 -3.38 11.54 14.94
C ALA A 389 -3.26 10.26 14.09
N LYS A 390 -4.36 9.51 13.92
CA LYS A 390 -4.42 8.35 13.01
C LYS A 390 -4.31 8.70 11.54
N LEU A 391 -4.82 9.86 11.12
CA LEU A 391 -4.59 10.39 9.78
C LEU A 391 -3.12 10.83 9.61
N SER A 392 -2.60 11.61 10.58
CA SER A 392 -1.18 12.00 10.62
C SER A 392 -0.28 10.78 10.50
N HIS A 393 -0.60 9.69 11.19
CA HIS A 393 0.16 8.45 11.17
C HIS A 393 0.45 7.94 9.75
N SER A 394 -0.49 8.13 8.82
CA SER A 394 -0.34 7.81 7.39
C SER A 394 0.46 8.89 6.66
N VAL A 395 0.07 10.15 6.85
CA VAL A 395 0.61 11.33 6.13
C VAL A 395 2.02 11.68 6.60
N CYS A 396 2.17 12.08 7.85
CA CYS A 396 3.41 12.55 8.45
C CYS A 396 4.27 11.38 8.95
N GLY A 397 3.65 10.42 9.64
CA GLY A 397 4.33 9.25 10.18
C GLY A 397 4.77 8.21 9.14
N ARG A 398 4.26 8.29 7.91
CA ARG A 398 4.54 7.36 6.79
C ARG A 398 4.28 5.89 7.15
N TYR A 399 3.30 5.63 8.02
CA TYR A 399 2.96 4.29 8.51
C TYR A 399 2.74 3.26 7.40
N ASP A 400 2.09 3.66 6.30
CA ASP A 400 1.75 2.77 5.19
C ASP A 400 2.99 2.21 4.48
N PHE A 401 4.11 2.95 4.48
CA PHE A 401 5.38 2.47 3.94
C PHE A 401 5.97 1.33 4.79
N PHE A 402 5.80 1.36 6.12
CA PHE A 402 6.20 0.25 6.97
C PHE A 402 5.33 -0.99 6.75
N ASN A 403 4.03 -0.81 6.52
CA ASN A 403 3.11 -1.92 6.23
C ASN A 403 3.44 -2.61 4.92
N ASN A 404 3.87 -1.85 3.91
CA ASN A 404 4.27 -2.37 2.60
C ASN A 404 5.77 -2.70 2.51
N ALA A 405 6.50 -2.67 3.63
CA ALA A 405 7.93 -2.91 3.71
C ALA A 405 8.77 -2.02 2.77
N LEU A 406 8.37 -0.76 2.56
CA LEU A 406 9.03 0.23 1.71
C LEU A 406 9.90 1.20 2.53
N TYR A 407 10.81 0.65 3.34
CA TYR A 407 11.78 1.40 4.14
C TYR A 407 13.07 0.60 4.28
N ASN A 408 14.19 1.27 4.51
CA ASN A 408 15.48 0.66 4.82
C ASN A 408 16.00 1.18 6.17
N ILE A 409 16.75 0.33 6.86
CA ILE A 409 17.51 0.72 8.05
C ILE A 409 18.97 0.52 7.70
N GLU A 410 19.69 1.61 7.57
CA GLU A 410 21.11 1.65 7.25
C GLU A 410 21.92 1.84 8.54
N ILE A 411 23.15 1.33 8.55
CA ILE A 411 24.09 1.50 9.66
C ILE A 411 25.14 2.51 9.20
N ASP A 412 25.26 3.63 9.91
CA ASP A 412 26.28 4.65 9.62
C ASP A 412 27.63 4.26 10.22
N ASN A 413 28.67 5.03 9.92
CA ASN A 413 30.06 4.81 10.33
C ASN A 413 30.26 4.82 11.85
N ASP A 414 29.38 5.51 12.59
CA ASP A 414 29.35 5.55 14.05
C ASP A 414 28.47 4.44 14.67
N PHE A 415 28.01 3.50 13.85
CA PHE A 415 27.05 2.45 14.21
C PHE A 415 25.68 2.96 14.69
N SER A 416 25.34 4.22 14.39
CA SER A 416 23.96 4.69 14.47
C SER A 416 23.10 4.07 13.37
N TYR A 417 21.78 4.07 13.58
CA TYR A 417 20.82 3.56 12.61
C TYR A 417 20.12 4.71 11.89
N HIS A 418 20.22 4.73 10.56
CA HIS A 418 19.50 5.66 9.71
C HIS A 418 18.27 4.98 9.10
N LEU A 419 17.08 5.51 9.39
CA LEU A 419 15.84 5.06 8.78
C LEU A 419 15.58 5.84 7.49
N GLU A 420 15.69 5.17 6.35
CA GLU A 420 15.40 5.71 5.03
C GLU A 420 14.00 5.25 4.56
N ILE A 421 13.18 6.21 4.14
CA ILE A 421 11.92 5.95 3.43
C ILE A 421 12.00 6.78 2.14
N PRO A 422 12.13 6.16 0.95
CA PRO A 422 12.37 6.85 -0.31
C PRO A 422 11.08 7.48 -0.86
N PHE A 423 10.51 8.41 -0.09
CA PHE A 423 9.29 9.14 -0.39
C PHE A 423 9.36 10.52 0.28
N ASP A 424 9.41 11.56 -0.56
CA ASP A 424 9.34 12.94 -0.11
C ASP A 424 7.88 13.33 0.10
N ASN A 425 7.49 13.49 1.36
CA ASN A 425 6.14 13.91 1.75
C ASN A 425 6.07 15.36 2.23
N THR A 426 7.10 16.18 1.99
CA THR A 426 7.22 17.53 2.57
C THR A 426 6.03 18.43 2.22
N GLY A 427 5.63 18.48 0.94
CA GLY A 427 4.48 19.27 0.48
C GLY A 427 3.16 18.79 1.12
N TYR A 428 2.97 17.48 1.20
CA TYR A 428 1.79 16.87 1.82
C TYR A 428 1.70 17.13 3.33
N ILE A 429 2.84 17.10 4.05
CA ILE A 429 2.90 17.46 5.48
C ILE A 429 2.46 18.93 5.67
N LYS A 430 2.90 19.82 4.78
CA LYS A 430 2.51 21.24 4.83
C LYS A 430 1.00 21.40 4.67
N ILE A 431 0.41 20.76 3.65
CA ILE A 431 -1.04 20.77 3.42
C ILE A 431 -1.78 20.23 4.64
N PHE A 432 -1.36 19.08 5.18
CA PHE A 432 -1.98 18.50 6.37
C PHE A 432 -1.90 19.42 7.59
N ARG A 433 -0.75 20.07 7.82
CA ARG A 433 -0.55 21.03 8.91
C ARG A 433 -1.49 22.23 8.78
N GLU A 434 -1.62 22.79 7.59
CA GLU A 434 -2.50 23.92 7.30
C GLU A 434 -3.97 23.53 7.55
N LYS A 435 -4.43 22.41 6.99
CA LYS A 435 -5.80 21.91 7.17
C LYS A 435 -6.10 21.54 8.63
N ALA A 436 -5.14 20.99 9.37
CA ALA A 436 -5.29 20.73 10.80
C ALA A 436 -5.52 22.03 11.60
N ALA A 437 -4.69 23.05 11.34
CA ALA A 437 -4.80 24.34 12.00
C ALA A 437 -6.12 25.06 11.66
N GLU A 438 -6.53 25.07 10.39
CA GLU A 438 -7.81 25.63 9.92
C GLU A 438 -9.03 25.00 10.61
N ASN A 439 -8.91 23.73 11.03
CA ASN A 439 -9.97 23.00 11.71
C ASN A 439 -9.79 22.95 13.24
N GLY A 440 -8.91 23.80 13.80
CA GLY A 440 -8.76 23.98 15.25
C GLY A 440 -7.95 22.90 15.96
N PHE A 441 -7.14 22.12 15.22
CA PHE A 441 -6.22 21.15 15.80
C PHE A 441 -4.81 21.74 15.88
N ASP A 442 -4.22 21.71 17.07
CA ASP A 442 -2.81 22.02 17.26
C ASP A 442 -1.94 20.92 16.64
N TYR A 443 -1.09 21.30 15.68
CA TYR A 443 -0.26 20.36 14.94
C TYR A 443 0.72 19.61 15.87
N MET A 444 1.32 20.27 16.86
CA MET A 444 2.25 19.61 17.79
C MET A 444 1.56 18.56 18.65
N THR A 445 0.32 18.84 19.09
CA THR A 445 -0.55 17.86 19.77
C THR A 445 -0.83 16.66 18.87
N VAL A 446 -1.13 16.87 17.58
CA VAL A 446 -1.33 15.76 16.64
C VAL A 446 -0.05 14.92 16.50
N ARG A 447 1.12 15.56 16.30
CA ARG A 447 2.41 14.86 16.14
C ARG A 447 2.80 14.06 17.38
N ILE A 448 2.63 14.62 18.59
CA ILE A 448 2.97 13.87 19.82
C ILE A 448 2.01 12.70 20.05
N TYR A 449 0.71 12.86 19.75
CA TYR A 449 -0.22 11.74 19.82
C TYR A 449 0.05 10.69 18.74
N GLU A 450 0.55 11.06 17.57
CA GLU A 450 1.01 10.11 16.57
C GLU A 450 2.17 9.25 17.08
N ALA A 451 3.17 9.83 17.76
CA ALA A 451 4.27 9.06 18.36
C ALA A 451 3.76 7.97 19.33
N SER A 452 2.69 8.28 20.08
CA SER A 452 2.02 7.30 20.97
C SER A 452 1.44 6.10 20.21
N LEU A 453 0.98 6.30 18.97
CA LEU A 453 0.44 5.24 18.14
C LEU A 453 1.52 4.23 17.78
N PHE A 454 2.67 4.70 17.27
CA PHE A 454 3.81 3.83 16.98
C PHE A 454 4.27 3.04 18.21
N LEU A 455 4.47 3.72 19.35
CA LEU A 455 4.86 3.08 20.61
C LEU A 455 3.85 2.01 21.06
N SER A 456 2.55 2.29 20.91
CA SER A 456 1.50 1.37 21.34
C SER A 456 1.27 0.17 20.41
N MET A 457 1.80 0.19 19.19
CA MET A 457 1.65 -0.93 18.24
C MET A 457 2.85 -1.88 18.19
N LEU A 458 3.98 -1.52 18.80
CA LEU A 458 5.20 -2.35 18.79
C LEU A 458 4.95 -3.84 19.08
N PRO A 459 4.27 -4.24 20.18
CA PRO A 459 4.06 -5.67 20.48
C PRO A 459 3.10 -6.36 19.49
N LEU A 460 2.29 -5.61 18.76
CA LEU A 460 1.34 -6.16 17.77
C LEU A 460 2.01 -6.56 16.45
N HIS A 461 3.25 -6.12 16.23
CA HIS A 461 4.03 -6.37 15.01
C HIS A 461 5.33 -7.14 15.26
N ILE A 462 5.44 -7.77 16.43
CA ILE A 462 6.65 -8.48 16.86
C ILE A 462 6.97 -9.72 16.02
N ASP A 463 5.99 -10.22 15.26
CA ASP A 463 6.18 -11.23 14.23
C ASP A 463 7.17 -10.78 13.13
N ASN A 464 7.38 -9.46 13.00
CA ASN A 464 8.42 -8.87 12.18
C ASN A 464 9.31 -7.92 13.02
N PRO A 465 10.37 -8.43 13.69
CA PRO A 465 11.25 -7.61 14.53
C PRO A 465 11.93 -6.45 13.79
N HIS A 466 12.21 -6.60 12.49
CA HIS A 466 12.77 -5.53 11.66
C HIS A 466 11.79 -4.35 11.51
N LYS A 467 10.49 -4.64 11.35
CA LYS A 467 9.44 -3.62 11.35
C LYS A 467 9.29 -2.92 12.69
N VAL A 468 9.40 -3.65 13.80
CA VAL A 468 9.38 -3.06 15.14
C VAL A 468 10.57 -2.12 15.35
N LEU A 469 11.78 -2.51 14.93
CA LEU A 469 12.94 -1.62 14.97
C LEU A 469 12.70 -0.35 14.13
N GLY A 470 12.17 -0.50 12.91
CA GLY A 470 11.80 0.63 12.06
C GLY A 470 10.82 1.60 12.74
N PHE A 471 9.81 1.09 13.44
CA PHE A 471 8.88 1.92 14.22
C PHE A 471 9.57 2.66 15.37
N ILE A 472 10.50 2.02 16.08
CA ILE A 472 11.26 2.66 17.16
C ILE A 472 12.09 3.84 16.62
N LEU A 473 12.79 3.62 15.50
CA LEU A 473 13.57 4.68 14.83
C LEU A 473 12.68 5.80 14.32
N ASN A 474 11.48 5.47 13.82
CA ASN A 474 10.53 6.49 13.39
C ASN A 474 10.01 7.33 14.57
N VAL A 475 9.71 6.71 15.71
CA VAL A 475 9.35 7.43 16.94
C VAL A 475 10.47 8.37 17.35
N LYS A 476 11.73 7.91 17.33
CA LYS A 476 12.88 8.77 17.61
C LYS A 476 12.88 10.01 16.71
N ASN A 477 12.76 9.83 15.39
CA ASN A 477 12.73 10.93 14.42
C ASN A 477 11.56 11.91 14.69
N ILE A 478 10.37 11.40 15.01
CA ILE A 478 9.20 12.23 15.36
C ILE A 478 9.47 13.03 16.64
N LEU A 479 10.05 12.42 17.68
CA LEU A 479 10.33 13.13 18.94
C LEU A 479 11.45 14.17 18.78
N GLU A 480 12.43 13.93 17.90
CA GLU A 480 13.47 14.92 17.55
C GLU A 480 12.94 16.07 16.69
N GLU A 481 11.99 15.80 15.79
CA GLU A 481 11.25 16.84 15.06
C GLU A 481 10.51 17.75 16.06
N ILE A 482 9.71 17.16 16.95
CA ILE A 482 8.91 17.89 17.93
C ILE A 482 9.79 18.70 18.89
N GLU A 483 10.91 18.14 19.36
CA GLU A 483 11.78 18.82 20.32
C GLU A 483 12.39 20.13 19.79
N LYS A 484 12.53 20.29 18.47
CA LYS A 484 13.03 21.54 17.86
C LYS A 484 12.06 22.70 18.06
N ASP A 485 10.77 22.42 18.22
CA ASP A 485 9.69 23.39 18.26
C ASP A 485 9.00 23.50 19.65
N VAL A 486 9.49 22.76 20.66
CA VAL A 486 8.89 22.69 22.03
C VAL A 486 9.80 23.27 23.11
#